data_AF-A0A0U5AV06-F1
#
_entry.id   AF-A0A0U5AV06-F1
#
_cell.length_a   1.000
_cell.length_b   1.000
_cell.length_c   1.000
_cell.angle_alpha   90.00
_cell.angle_beta   90.00
_cell.angle_gamma   90.00
#
_symmetry.space_group_name_H-M   'P 1'
#
loop_
_entity.id
_entity.type
_entity.pdbx_description
1 polymer ?
#
loop_
_entity_poly.entity_id
_entity_poly.type
_entity_poly.pdbx_seq_one_letter_code
_entity_poly.pdbx_strand_id
1 'polypeptide(L)'
;MFNATAREKLADKVGYERFVLKECVLAVGEYLGNVSDRIDFEFDDSPITTVCMYVESSLCSDAVSKAIEKLSPLMFTTSYKVLDMIFEWLLAQNQISRDGGFTGKIQKLRTDLFTPPPSLENEEHLIQTLVALYDTLRPYRNALVHHGWGNIEKGNLHFTVEKPKITNKEITLKQVISFSNAMSLLSSELISPNGHPYIINTIKWLLDHLQTFHGVEPFNIGKPAHYNVIHRTNIKTEDIPEIDLKFIRKRLDRNDPGHPFSFTIFIHVQEGDVVRKWQFESSQLEEIDTLILDDKWNDYLA
;
A
#
# COMPACT_ATOMS: atom_id res chain seq x y z
N MET A 1 16.28 -18.70 3.61
CA MET A 1 14.85 -19.06 3.50
C MET A 1 14.14 -18.15 2.48
N PHE A 2 14.16 -16.83 2.67
CA PHE A 2 13.47 -15.86 1.80
C PHE A 2 14.40 -15.16 0.79
N ASN A 3 15.12 -15.93 -0.03
CA ASN A 3 16.07 -15.38 -1.00
C ASN A 3 15.40 -14.87 -2.30
N ALA A 4 16.18 -14.33 -3.24
CA ALA A 4 15.67 -13.82 -4.52
C ALA A 4 14.78 -14.82 -5.27
N THR A 5 15.20 -16.09 -5.37
CA THR A 5 14.40 -17.16 -6.00
C THR A 5 13.08 -17.42 -5.29
N ALA A 6 13.04 -17.34 -3.95
CA ALA A 6 11.79 -17.47 -3.20
C ALA A 6 10.84 -16.29 -3.49
N ARG A 7 11.38 -15.08 -3.61
CA ARG A 7 10.61 -13.86 -3.93
C ARG A 7 10.07 -13.88 -5.36
N GLU A 8 10.86 -14.35 -6.32
CA GLU A 8 10.44 -14.56 -7.71
C GLU A 8 9.28 -15.56 -7.80
N LYS A 9 9.37 -16.69 -7.09
CA LYS A 9 8.25 -17.65 -6.99
C LYS A 9 6.98 -17.05 -6.39
N LEU A 10 7.11 -16.13 -5.42
CA LEU A 10 5.96 -15.39 -4.92
C LEU A 10 5.41 -14.47 -6.01
N ALA A 11 6.29 -13.72 -6.70
CA ALA A 11 5.91 -12.81 -7.78
C ALA A 11 5.12 -13.51 -8.89
N ASP A 12 5.59 -14.67 -9.35
CA ASP A 12 4.87 -15.49 -10.34
C ASP A 12 3.51 -15.93 -9.83
N LYS A 13 3.45 -16.33 -8.55
CA LYS A 13 2.25 -16.86 -7.93
C LYS A 13 1.15 -15.82 -7.75
N VAL A 14 1.51 -14.60 -7.37
CA VAL A 14 0.54 -13.51 -7.11
C VAL A 14 0.46 -12.49 -8.23
N GLY A 15 1.21 -12.66 -9.32
CA GLY A 15 1.41 -11.64 -10.35
C GLY A 15 0.11 -11.14 -10.98
N TYR A 16 -0.77 -12.06 -11.35
CA TYR A 16 -2.06 -11.71 -11.95
C TYR A 16 -2.98 -11.00 -10.94
N GLU A 17 -3.12 -11.54 -9.73
CA GLU A 17 -3.96 -10.96 -8.70
C GLU A 17 -3.46 -9.58 -8.26
N ARG A 18 -2.14 -9.38 -8.18
CA ARG A 18 -1.54 -8.07 -7.91
C ARG A 18 -1.86 -7.07 -9.00
N PHE A 19 -1.74 -7.48 -10.27
CA PHE A 19 -2.12 -6.64 -11.40
C PHE A 19 -3.60 -6.23 -11.29
N VAL A 20 -4.51 -7.18 -11.07
CA VAL A 20 -5.94 -6.89 -10.89
C VAL A 20 -6.19 -5.93 -9.72
N LEU A 21 -5.58 -6.15 -8.56
CA LEU A 21 -5.75 -5.26 -7.41
C LEU A 21 -5.23 -3.87 -7.70
N LYS A 22 -4.05 -3.72 -8.32
CA LYS A 22 -3.48 -2.43 -8.67
C LYS A 22 -4.42 -1.65 -9.59
N GLU A 23 -4.89 -2.25 -10.67
CA GLU A 23 -5.77 -1.58 -11.64
C GLU A 23 -7.13 -1.21 -11.00
N CYS A 24 -7.70 -2.11 -10.17
CA CYS A 24 -8.97 -1.82 -9.50
C CYS A 24 -8.81 -0.71 -8.45
N VAL A 25 -7.73 -0.73 -7.68
CA VAL A 25 -7.44 0.29 -6.65
C VAL A 25 -7.22 1.66 -7.29
N LEU A 26 -6.48 1.74 -8.40
CA LEU A 26 -6.28 3.01 -9.11
C LEU A 26 -7.62 3.55 -9.61
N ALA A 27 -8.40 2.72 -10.31
CA ALA A 27 -9.70 3.14 -10.84
C ALA A 27 -10.71 3.58 -9.76
N VAL A 28 -10.70 2.92 -8.59
CA VAL A 28 -11.62 3.25 -7.48
C VAL A 28 -11.08 4.41 -6.63
N GLY A 29 -9.77 4.49 -6.45
CA GLY A 29 -9.09 5.53 -5.69
C GLY A 29 -9.20 6.90 -6.35
N GLU A 30 -9.02 6.97 -7.67
CA GLU A 30 -9.20 8.18 -8.48
C GLU A 30 -10.63 8.74 -8.33
N TYR A 31 -11.62 7.87 -8.21
CA TYR A 31 -13.02 8.28 -8.05
C TYR A 31 -13.39 8.73 -6.64
N LEU A 32 -12.81 8.10 -5.60
CA LEU A 32 -13.14 8.39 -4.20
C LEU A 32 -12.28 9.50 -3.58
N GLY A 33 -11.40 10.14 -4.36
CA GLY A 33 -10.49 11.19 -3.88
C GLY A 33 -9.49 10.71 -2.82
N ASN A 34 -9.21 9.40 -2.76
CA ASN A 34 -8.41 8.76 -1.71
C ASN A 34 -7.04 8.26 -2.18
N VAL A 35 -6.65 8.50 -3.44
CA VAL A 35 -5.25 8.35 -3.83
C VAL A 35 -4.53 9.52 -3.19
N SER A 36 -3.97 9.28 -1.99
CA SER A 36 -3.08 10.16 -1.22
C SER A 36 -3.23 11.63 -1.56
N ASP A 37 -3.88 12.43 -0.70
CA ASP A 37 -3.93 13.90 -0.82
C ASP A 37 -2.60 14.37 -1.43
N ARG A 38 -2.63 14.67 -2.74
CA ARG A 38 -1.41 14.86 -3.51
C ARG A 38 -0.97 16.27 -3.19
N ILE A 39 -0.29 16.39 -2.05
CA ILE A 39 0.16 17.67 -1.54
C ILE A 39 1.48 17.93 -2.23
N ASP A 40 1.41 18.72 -3.30
CA ASP A 40 2.59 19.19 -4.01
C ASP A 40 3.27 20.28 -3.16
N PHE A 41 4.46 20.00 -2.65
CA PHE A 41 5.31 20.97 -1.95
C PHE A 41 6.28 21.60 -2.94
N GLU A 42 6.05 22.86 -3.29
CA GLU A 42 7.01 23.63 -4.06
C GLU A 42 8.00 24.33 -3.14
N PHE A 43 9.26 23.92 -3.22
CA PHE A 43 10.39 24.65 -2.67
C PHE A 43 11.05 25.42 -3.81
N ASP A 44 11.10 26.73 -3.66
CA ASP A 44 11.93 27.61 -4.46
C ASP A 44 12.95 28.22 -3.49
N ASP A 45 14.17 28.51 -3.91
CA ASP A 45 15.16 29.22 -3.06
C ASP A 45 14.72 30.67 -2.73
N SER A 46 13.57 31.09 -3.24
CA SER A 46 12.86 32.33 -2.95
C SER A 46 11.93 32.20 -1.73
N PRO A 47 11.79 33.21 -0.85
CA PRO A 47 11.07 33.12 0.43
C PRO A 47 9.54 32.89 0.36
N ILE A 48 8.98 32.51 -0.79
CA ILE A 48 7.54 32.34 -1.00
C ILE A 48 7.24 30.87 -1.29
N THR A 49 6.81 30.14 -0.26
CA THR A 49 6.28 28.78 -0.41
C THR A 49 4.85 28.85 -0.93
N THR A 50 4.60 28.33 -2.14
CA THR A 50 3.23 28.21 -2.68
C THR A 50 2.70 26.81 -2.40
N VAL A 51 1.61 26.71 -1.64
CA VAL A 51 0.89 25.44 -1.41
C VAL A 51 -0.25 25.37 -2.43
N CYS A 52 -0.20 24.41 -3.35
CA CYS A 52 -1.26 24.16 -4.32
C CYS A 52 -2.09 22.94 -3.89
N MET A 53 -3.40 23.11 -3.76
CA MET A 53 -4.36 22.04 -3.52
C MET A 53 -5.21 21.87 -4.79
N TYR A 54 -5.15 20.69 -5.41
CA TYR A 54 -6.01 20.34 -6.54
C TYR A 54 -7.23 19.57 -6.03
N VAL A 55 -8.42 20.06 -6.39
CA VAL A 55 -9.69 19.36 -6.18
C VAL A 55 -10.24 19.01 -7.55
N GLU A 56 -10.18 17.73 -7.92
CA GLU A 56 -10.81 17.25 -9.14
C GLU A 56 -12.24 16.78 -8.84
N SER A 57 -13.19 17.24 -9.65
CA SER A 57 -14.58 16.75 -9.63
C SER A 57 -14.83 15.93 -10.89
N SER A 58 -15.21 14.66 -10.75
CA SER A 58 -15.56 13.82 -11.90
C SER A 58 -17.05 13.92 -12.26
N LEU A 59 -17.33 14.06 -13.56
CA LEU A 59 -18.66 14.16 -14.17
C LEU A 59 -19.06 12.80 -14.78
N CYS A 60 -19.35 11.76 -13.97
CA CYS A 60 -20.00 10.51 -14.42
C CYS A 60 -20.36 9.56 -13.25
N SER A 61 -21.13 10.04 -12.26
CA SER A 61 -21.39 9.30 -11.00
C SER A 61 -21.98 7.90 -11.20
N ASP A 62 -22.91 7.72 -12.13
CA ASP A 62 -23.71 6.49 -12.20
C ASP A 62 -22.99 5.32 -12.89
N ALA A 63 -22.25 5.61 -13.95
CA ALA A 63 -21.44 4.60 -14.64
C ALA A 63 -20.30 4.13 -13.74
N VAL A 64 -19.68 5.06 -13.00
CA VAL A 64 -18.61 4.73 -12.06
C VAL A 64 -19.17 3.98 -10.84
N SER A 65 -20.32 4.36 -10.31
CA SER A 65 -20.99 3.62 -9.24
C SER A 65 -21.25 2.16 -9.64
N LYS A 66 -21.76 1.92 -10.85
CA LYS A 66 -21.95 0.56 -11.38
C LYS A 66 -20.65 -0.20 -11.58
N ALA A 67 -19.57 0.48 -11.97
CA ALA A 67 -18.25 -0.13 -12.05
C ALA A 67 -17.75 -0.55 -10.67
N ILE A 68 -17.86 0.32 -9.67
CA ILE A 68 -17.49 0.04 -8.27
C ILE A 68 -18.27 -1.16 -7.72
N GLU A 69 -19.57 -1.25 -8.00
CA GLU A 69 -20.38 -2.40 -7.59
C GLU A 69 -19.87 -3.71 -8.21
N LYS A 70 -19.42 -3.71 -9.47
CA LYS A 70 -18.83 -4.89 -10.11
C LYS A 70 -17.42 -5.20 -9.60
N LEU A 71 -16.64 -4.18 -9.29
CA LEU A 71 -15.25 -4.31 -8.86
C LEU A 71 -15.15 -4.74 -7.39
N SER A 72 -16.08 -4.36 -6.51
CA SER A 72 -15.97 -4.61 -5.08
C SER A 72 -15.88 -6.11 -4.72
N PRO A 73 -16.73 -7.01 -5.26
CA PRO A 73 -16.57 -8.46 -5.09
C PRO A 73 -15.24 -8.99 -5.61
N LEU A 74 -14.80 -8.47 -6.76
CA LEU A 74 -13.55 -8.89 -7.40
C LEU A 74 -12.34 -8.48 -6.56
N MET A 75 -12.29 -7.23 -6.11
CA MET A 75 -11.27 -6.70 -5.22
C MET A 75 -11.18 -7.52 -3.93
N PHE A 76 -12.32 -7.77 -3.28
CA PHE A 76 -12.38 -8.57 -2.06
C PHE A 76 -11.87 -10.01 -2.26
N THR A 77 -12.41 -10.72 -3.26
CA THR A 77 -12.03 -12.12 -3.52
C THR A 77 -10.58 -12.25 -3.97
N THR A 78 -10.09 -11.30 -4.77
CA THR A 78 -8.69 -11.24 -5.21
C THR A 78 -7.76 -10.96 -4.04
N SER A 79 -8.12 -10.05 -3.14
CA SER A 79 -7.35 -9.72 -1.93
C SER A 79 -7.22 -10.93 -1.01
N TYR A 80 -8.33 -11.64 -0.78
CA TYR A 80 -8.31 -12.88 -0.02
C TYR A 80 -7.43 -13.95 -0.68
N LYS A 81 -7.47 -14.06 -2.01
CA LYS A 81 -6.62 -14.99 -2.75
C LYS A 81 -5.13 -14.64 -2.63
N VAL A 82 -4.77 -13.35 -2.71
CA VAL A 82 -3.40 -12.89 -2.46
C VAL A 82 -2.93 -13.29 -1.06
N LEU A 83 -3.75 -13.04 -0.04
CA LEU A 83 -3.44 -13.43 1.34
C LEU A 83 -3.22 -14.95 1.47
N ASP A 84 -4.09 -15.75 0.87
CA ASP A 84 -3.97 -17.21 0.84
C ASP A 84 -2.65 -17.67 0.19
N MET A 85 -2.30 -17.07 -0.96
CA MET A 85 -1.08 -17.40 -1.69
C MET A 85 0.19 -16.97 -0.94
N ILE A 86 0.15 -15.83 -0.24
CA ILE A 86 1.21 -15.39 0.67
C ILE A 86 1.39 -16.40 1.81
N PHE A 87 0.32 -16.81 2.47
CA PHE A 87 0.40 -17.79 3.56
C PHE A 87 0.91 -19.15 3.08
N GLU A 88 0.47 -19.63 1.94
CA GLU A 88 1.03 -20.84 1.33
C GLU A 88 2.51 -20.71 1.00
N TRP A 89 2.94 -19.52 0.54
CA TRP A 89 4.34 -19.25 0.27
C TRP A 89 5.16 -19.22 1.55
N LEU A 90 4.69 -18.54 2.60
CA LEU A 90 5.35 -18.49 3.90
C LEU A 90 5.53 -19.88 4.52
N LEU A 91 4.48 -20.70 4.51
CA LEU A 91 4.53 -22.09 4.98
C LEU A 91 5.53 -22.91 4.15
N ALA A 92 5.55 -22.73 2.82
CA ALA A 92 6.50 -23.40 1.94
C ALA A 92 7.96 -23.05 2.25
N GLN A 93 8.25 -21.77 2.49
CA GLN A 93 9.61 -21.32 2.82
C GLN A 93 10.07 -21.88 4.17
N ASN A 94 9.15 -21.97 5.13
CA ASN A 94 9.37 -22.59 6.43
C ASN A 94 9.43 -24.13 6.40
N GLN A 95 9.36 -24.77 5.22
CA GLN A 95 9.33 -26.23 5.05
C GLN A 95 8.16 -26.90 5.81
N ILE A 96 7.10 -26.14 6.07
CA ILE A 96 5.88 -26.64 6.70
C ILE A 96 4.93 -27.13 5.61
N SER A 97 4.39 -28.35 5.78
CA SER A 97 3.43 -28.93 4.83
C SER A 97 2.26 -27.97 4.58
N ARG A 98 1.77 -27.91 3.32
CA ARG A 98 0.62 -27.08 2.94
C ARG A 98 -0.73 -27.80 3.12
N ASP A 99 -0.71 -29.04 3.60
CA ASP A 99 -1.90 -29.90 3.70
C ASP A 99 -2.85 -29.43 4.81
N GLY A 100 -4.14 -29.73 4.68
CA GLY A 100 -5.13 -29.47 5.75
C GLY A 100 -6.08 -28.28 5.51
N GLY A 101 -6.17 -27.76 4.29
CA GLY A 101 -7.10 -26.67 3.95
C GLY A 101 -6.87 -25.40 4.79
N PHE A 102 -7.87 -24.52 4.84
CA PHE A 102 -7.77 -23.22 5.52
C PHE A 102 -7.44 -23.33 7.01
N THR A 103 -8.12 -24.21 7.75
CA THR A 103 -7.91 -24.38 9.20
C THR A 103 -6.52 -24.95 9.50
N GLY A 104 -6.03 -25.89 8.69
CA GLY A 104 -4.68 -26.44 8.85
C GLY A 104 -3.60 -25.39 8.63
N LYS A 105 -3.76 -24.51 7.63
CA LYS A 105 -2.84 -23.38 7.39
C LYS A 105 -2.75 -22.44 8.60
N ILE A 106 -3.89 -22.06 9.19
CA ILE A 106 -3.95 -21.18 10.36
C ILE A 106 -3.21 -21.77 11.56
N GLN A 107 -3.45 -23.06 11.86
CA GLN A 107 -2.78 -23.73 12.98
C GLN A 107 -1.25 -23.73 12.77
N LYS A 108 -0.80 -24.01 11.54
CA LYS A 108 0.62 -24.05 11.19
C LYS A 108 1.30 -22.68 11.29
N LEU A 109 0.60 -21.60 10.91
CA LEU A 109 1.11 -20.23 11.04
C LEU A 109 1.23 -19.75 12.50
N ARG A 110 0.59 -20.44 13.45
CA ARG A 110 0.67 -20.14 14.89
C ARG A 110 1.68 -21.01 15.64
N THR A 111 2.46 -21.83 14.94
CA THR A 111 3.47 -22.69 15.57
C THR A 111 4.80 -21.96 15.75
N ASP A 112 5.56 -22.34 16.77
CA ASP A 112 6.92 -21.80 17.03
C ASP A 112 7.94 -22.15 15.92
N LEU A 113 7.56 -23.00 14.97
CA LEU A 113 8.37 -23.35 13.80
C LEU A 113 8.27 -22.32 12.66
N PHE A 114 7.32 -21.38 12.76
CA PHE A 114 7.15 -20.33 11.78
C PHE A 114 8.17 -19.21 12.00
N THR A 115 9.02 -18.97 11.01
CA THR A 115 9.89 -17.80 10.95
C THR A 115 9.34 -16.80 9.92
N PRO A 116 9.08 -15.54 10.31
CA PRO A 116 8.66 -14.50 9.38
C PRO A 116 9.78 -14.10 8.40
N PRO A 117 9.43 -13.53 7.24
CA PRO A 117 10.40 -12.92 6.34
C PRO A 117 11.02 -11.66 6.98
N PRO A 118 12.20 -11.21 6.52
CA PRO A 118 12.90 -10.07 7.12
C PRO A 118 12.05 -8.79 7.26
N SER A 119 11.22 -8.47 6.27
CA SER A 119 10.33 -7.31 6.30
C SER A 119 9.20 -7.41 7.33
N LEU A 120 8.97 -8.58 7.94
CA LEU A 120 7.98 -8.83 8.97
C LEU A 120 8.59 -9.39 10.27
N GLU A 121 9.91 -9.39 10.42
CA GLU A 121 10.59 -10.06 11.53
C GLU A 121 10.17 -9.50 12.90
N ASN A 122 9.99 -8.18 12.98
CA ASN A 122 9.56 -7.48 14.19
C ASN A 122 8.06 -7.17 14.19
N GLU A 123 7.28 -7.84 13.34
CA GLU A 123 5.89 -7.49 13.04
C GLU A 123 4.90 -8.57 13.48
N GLU A 124 5.11 -9.13 14.68
CA GLU A 124 4.26 -10.19 15.24
C GLU A 124 2.79 -9.77 15.29
N HIS A 125 2.51 -8.55 15.76
CA HIS A 125 1.16 -8.02 15.85
C HIS A 125 0.46 -7.92 14.47
N LEU A 126 1.23 -7.57 13.42
CA LEU A 126 0.75 -7.56 12.04
C LEU A 126 0.44 -8.97 11.54
N ILE A 127 1.31 -9.94 11.81
CA ILE A 127 1.11 -11.35 11.43
C ILE A 127 -0.14 -11.90 12.12
N GLN A 128 -0.30 -11.65 13.43
CA GLN A 128 -1.49 -12.05 14.18
C GLN A 128 -2.78 -11.47 13.57
N THR A 129 -2.75 -10.19 13.19
CA THR A 129 -3.86 -9.50 12.52
C THR A 129 -4.20 -10.14 11.17
N LEU A 130 -3.18 -10.41 10.34
CA LEU A 130 -3.36 -11.07 9.03
C LEU A 130 -3.96 -12.48 9.18
N VAL A 131 -3.49 -13.26 10.16
CA VAL A 131 -3.99 -14.61 10.43
C VAL A 131 -5.45 -14.57 10.91
N ALA A 132 -5.78 -13.65 11.83
CA ALA A 132 -7.14 -13.46 12.30
C ALA A 132 -8.08 -13.01 11.16
N LEU A 133 -7.61 -12.10 10.30
CA LEU A 133 -8.37 -11.64 9.13
C LEU A 133 -8.63 -12.78 8.13
N TYR A 134 -7.63 -13.61 7.87
CA TYR A 134 -7.76 -14.76 6.96
C TYR A 134 -8.80 -15.78 7.46
N ASP A 135 -8.82 -16.10 8.77
CA ASP A 135 -9.82 -17.01 9.32
C ASP A 135 -11.24 -16.42 9.27
N THR A 136 -11.36 -15.16 9.66
CA THR A 136 -12.65 -14.47 9.80
C THR A 136 -13.29 -14.11 8.46
N LEU A 137 -12.50 -13.78 7.43
CA LEU A 137 -13.00 -13.47 6.08
C LEU A 137 -13.33 -14.71 5.23
N ARG A 138 -12.86 -15.90 5.63
CA ARG A 138 -13.07 -17.16 4.88
C ARG A 138 -14.55 -17.43 4.55
N PRO A 139 -15.52 -17.31 5.49
CA PRO A 139 -16.93 -17.53 5.19
C PRO A 139 -17.45 -16.59 4.09
N TYR A 140 -17.06 -15.30 4.12
CA TYR A 140 -17.48 -14.27 3.16
C TYR A 140 -16.94 -14.55 1.77
N ARG A 141 -15.65 -14.93 1.69
CA ARG A 141 -15.04 -15.35 0.42
C ARG A 141 -15.76 -16.56 -0.16
N ASN A 142 -16.06 -17.56 0.67
CA ASN A 142 -16.75 -18.76 0.20
C ASN A 142 -18.17 -18.44 -0.30
N ALA A 143 -18.90 -17.58 0.42
CA ALA A 143 -20.20 -17.11 -0.03
C ALA A 143 -20.11 -16.45 -1.42
N LEU A 144 -19.19 -15.51 -1.61
CA LEU A 144 -18.99 -14.82 -2.89
C LEU A 144 -18.71 -15.78 -4.07
N VAL A 145 -17.90 -16.81 -3.84
CA VAL A 145 -17.49 -17.76 -4.89
C VAL A 145 -18.58 -18.77 -5.22
N HIS A 146 -19.40 -19.20 -4.26
CA HIS A 146 -20.28 -20.36 -4.43
C HIS A 146 -21.76 -20.02 -4.75
N HIS A 147 -22.04 -18.77 -5.14
CA HIS A 147 -23.36 -18.20 -5.49
C HIS A 147 -24.38 -18.18 -4.32
N GLY A 148 -25.16 -17.09 -4.22
CA GLY A 148 -26.19 -16.91 -3.17
C GLY A 148 -25.71 -16.17 -1.91
N TRP A 149 -24.88 -15.13 -2.06
CA TRP A 149 -24.21 -14.47 -0.94
C TRP A 149 -24.89 -13.21 -0.40
N GLY A 150 -25.75 -12.56 -1.19
CA GLY A 150 -26.47 -11.35 -0.81
C GLY A 150 -26.56 -10.36 -1.97
N ASN A 151 -26.33 -9.08 -1.69
CA ASN A 151 -26.41 -8.00 -2.68
C ASN A 151 -25.26 -7.00 -2.54
N ILE A 152 -25.21 -6.06 -3.48
CA ILE A 152 -24.24 -4.97 -3.51
C ILE A 152 -25.02 -3.67 -3.57
N GLU A 153 -24.65 -2.70 -2.73
CA GLU A 153 -25.19 -1.35 -2.78
C GLU A 153 -24.04 -0.35 -2.68
N LYS A 154 -23.81 0.45 -3.72
CA LYS A 154 -22.75 1.49 -3.74
C LYS A 154 -21.36 0.94 -3.42
N GLY A 155 -21.08 -0.30 -3.81
CA GLY A 155 -19.82 -1.01 -3.54
C GLY A 155 -19.74 -1.72 -2.19
N ASN A 156 -20.70 -1.52 -1.29
CA ASN A 156 -20.79 -2.27 -0.04
C ASN A 156 -21.30 -3.68 -0.34
N LEU A 157 -20.66 -4.68 0.27
CA LEU A 157 -21.02 -6.09 0.13
C LEU A 157 -21.92 -6.48 1.30
N HIS A 158 -23.21 -6.68 1.06
CA HIS A 158 -24.14 -7.11 2.10
C HIS A 158 -24.37 -8.61 2.00
N PHE A 159 -24.11 -9.32 3.10
CA PHE A 159 -24.21 -10.77 3.15
C PHE A 159 -25.50 -11.22 3.84
N THR A 160 -26.27 -12.09 3.17
CA THR A 160 -27.55 -12.62 3.66
C THR A 160 -27.52 -14.14 3.86
N VAL A 161 -26.34 -14.74 4.02
CA VAL A 161 -26.16 -16.20 3.98
C VAL A 161 -26.42 -16.85 5.33
N GLU A 162 -27.43 -17.71 5.40
CA GLU A 162 -27.75 -18.47 6.62
C GLU A 162 -26.75 -19.61 6.93
N LYS A 163 -25.95 -20.06 5.94
CA LYS A 163 -24.94 -21.13 6.12
C LYS A 163 -23.60 -20.80 5.43
N PRO A 164 -22.48 -20.66 6.15
CA PRO A 164 -22.30 -20.85 7.59
C PRO A 164 -22.51 -19.53 8.35
N LYS A 165 -23.73 -19.29 8.88
CA LYS A 165 -24.09 -18.18 9.79
C LYS A 165 -23.40 -16.82 9.49
N ILE A 166 -23.55 -16.30 8.27
CA ILE A 166 -23.22 -14.90 7.98
C ILE A 166 -24.54 -14.16 7.81
N THR A 167 -25.22 -13.87 8.91
CA THR A 167 -26.47 -13.11 8.89
C THR A 167 -26.18 -11.62 9.08
N ASN A 168 -26.55 -10.82 8.07
CA ASN A 168 -26.60 -9.36 8.10
C ASN A 168 -25.28 -8.68 8.49
N LYS A 169 -24.17 -9.11 7.88
CA LYS A 169 -22.91 -8.38 7.96
C LYS A 169 -22.61 -7.70 6.62
N GLU A 170 -22.21 -6.45 6.73
CA GLU A 170 -21.79 -5.60 5.64
C GLU A 170 -20.27 -5.50 5.64
N ILE A 171 -19.65 -5.65 4.47
CA ILE A 171 -18.28 -5.22 4.23
C ILE A 171 -18.37 -3.92 3.42
N THR A 172 -18.04 -2.80 4.03
CA THR A 172 -18.13 -1.50 3.37
C THR A 172 -17.12 -1.38 2.23
N LEU A 173 -17.40 -0.53 1.25
CA LEU A 173 -16.46 -0.22 0.17
C LEU A 173 -15.10 0.24 0.71
N LYS A 174 -15.09 1.06 1.78
CA LYS A 174 -13.86 1.50 2.46
C LYS A 174 -13.04 0.31 2.96
N GLN A 175 -13.67 -0.71 3.52
CA GLN A 175 -13.01 -1.92 3.99
C GLN A 175 -12.49 -2.78 2.84
N VAL A 176 -13.25 -2.90 1.74
CA VAL A 176 -12.80 -3.60 0.53
C VAL A 176 -11.53 -2.94 -0.02
N ILE A 177 -11.55 -1.63 -0.20
CA ILE A 177 -10.39 -0.86 -0.70
C ILE A 177 -9.22 -0.99 0.25
N SER A 178 -9.45 -0.85 1.57
CA SER A 178 -8.38 -0.94 2.55
C SER A 178 -7.73 -2.31 2.52
N PHE A 179 -8.52 -3.38 2.41
CA PHE A 179 -8.00 -4.73 2.29
C PHE A 179 -7.22 -4.93 0.99
N SER A 180 -7.72 -4.43 -0.15
CA SER A 180 -7.02 -4.48 -1.43
C SER A 180 -5.71 -3.74 -1.44
N ASN A 181 -5.66 -2.53 -0.87
CA ASN A 181 -4.44 -1.76 -0.72
C ASN A 181 -3.44 -2.49 0.19
N ALA A 182 -3.91 -3.01 1.33
CA ALA A 182 -3.06 -3.73 2.26
C ALA A 182 -2.43 -4.97 1.60
N MET A 183 -3.20 -5.75 0.83
CA MET A 183 -2.68 -6.94 0.13
C MET A 183 -1.75 -6.59 -1.04
N SER A 184 -2.04 -5.50 -1.76
CA SER A 184 -1.17 -5.00 -2.83
C SER A 184 0.19 -4.53 -2.26
N LEU A 185 0.17 -3.76 -1.18
CA LEU A 185 1.39 -3.29 -0.50
C LEU A 185 2.16 -4.46 0.13
N LEU A 186 1.48 -5.34 0.86
CA LEU A 186 2.12 -6.49 1.51
C LEU A 186 2.79 -7.40 0.49
N SER A 187 2.11 -7.74 -0.60
CA SER A 187 2.70 -8.57 -1.65
C SER A 187 3.89 -7.89 -2.33
N SER A 188 3.83 -6.57 -2.53
CA SER A 188 4.95 -5.79 -3.07
C SER A 188 6.16 -5.82 -2.14
N GLU A 189 5.96 -5.56 -0.85
CA GLU A 189 7.02 -5.58 0.17
C GLU A 189 7.65 -6.97 0.36
N LEU A 190 6.88 -8.05 0.17
CA LEU A 190 7.43 -9.41 0.24
C LEU A 190 8.25 -9.79 -1.00
N ILE A 191 7.88 -9.26 -2.18
CA ILE A 191 8.56 -9.56 -3.46
C ILE A 191 9.80 -8.70 -3.64
N SER A 192 9.66 -7.40 -3.40
CA SER A 192 10.73 -6.41 -3.47
C SER A 192 10.73 -5.63 -2.15
N PRO A 193 11.34 -6.20 -1.09
CA PRO A 193 11.47 -5.53 0.18
C PRO A 193 12.25 -4.24 -0.03
N ASN A 194 11.61 -3.12 0.28
CA ASN A 194 12.25 -1.81 0.21
C ASN A 194 12.71 -1.36 1.59
N GLY A 195 12.36 -2.08 2.66
CA GLY A 195 12.79 -1.79 4.03
C GLY A 195 12.16 -0.53 4.64
N HIS A 196 11.35 0.20 3.87
CA HIS A 196 10.81 1.48 4.26
C HIS A 196 9.67 1.30 5.28
N PRO A 197 9.81 1.80 6.53
CA PRO A 197 8.79 1.66 7.57
C PRO A 197 7.42 2.24 7.18
N TYR A 198 7.41 3.19 6.25
CA TYR A 198 6.19 3.77 5.69
C TYR A 198 5.23 2.70 5.13
N ILE A 199 5.74 1.72 4.39
CA ILE A 199 4.89 0.69 3.75
C ILE A 199 4.22 -0.17 4.82
N ILE A 200 4.98 -0.63 5.81
CA ILE A 200 4.46 -1.45 6.91
C ILE A 200 3.44 -0.66 7.75
N ASN A 201 3.73 0.59 8.07
CA ASN A 201 2.81 1.47 8.78
C ASN A 201 1.53 1.76 7.98
N THR A 202 1.65 1.85 6.66
CA THR A 202 0.49 1.99 5.77
C THR A 202 -0.37 0.74 5.77
N ILE A 203 0.24 -0.45 5.70
CA ILE A 203 -0.49 -1.72 5.83
C ILE A 203 -1.22 -1.78 7.17
N LYS A 204 -0.56 -1.46 8.28
CA LYS A 204 -1.16 -1.42 9.63
C LYS A 204 -2.39 -0.49 9.68
N TRP A 205 -2.23 0.75 9.22
CA TRP A 205 -3.34 1.72 9.16
C TRP A 205 -4.52 1.23 8.32
N LEU A 206 -4.24 0.60 7.18
CA LEU A 206 -5.29 0.04 6.32
C LEU A 206 -6.03 -1.12 7.01
N LEU A 207 -5.30 -1.98 7.73
CA LEU A 207 -5.89 -3.11 8.44
C LEU A 207 -6.74 -2.69 9.64
N ASP A 208 -6.44 -1.57 10.29
CA ASP A 208 -7.29 -1.01 11.36
C ASP A 208 -8.73 -0.74 10.88
N HIS A 209 -8.96 -0.43 9.59
CA HIS A 209 -10.31 -0.31 9.05
C HIS A 209 -11.11 -1.63 9.04
N LEU A 210 -10.42 -2.77 9.14
CA LEU A 210 -11.00 -4.10 9.19
C LEU A 210 -11.07 -4.67 10.62
N GLN A 211 -10.87 -3.84 11.66
CA GLN A 211 -10.90 -4.27 13.06
C GLN A 211 -12.16 -5.06 13.44
N THR A 212 -13.32 -4.67 12.91
CA THR A 212 -14.60 -5.37 13.14
C THR A 212 -14.63 -6.82 12.63
N PHE A 213 -13.67 -7.19 11.77
CA PHE A 213 -13.52 -8.55 11.25
C PHE A 213 -12.43 -9.32 12.00
N HIS A 214 -11.22 -8.78 12.12
CA HIS A 214 -10.11 -9.52 12.74
C HIS A 214 -10.15 -9.50 14.28
N GLY A 215 -10.78 -8.51 14.92
CA GLY A 215 -10.97 -8.45 16.37
C GLY A 215 -9.67 -8.31 17.19
N VAL A 216 -8.57 -7.94 16.54
CA VAL A 216 -7.27 -7.66 17.16
C VAL A 216 -7.21 -6.17 17.52
N GLU A 217 -6.47 -5.83 18.58
CA GLU A 217 -6.25 -4.44 18.99
C GLU A 217 -5.67 -3.61 17.81
N PRO A 218 -6.14 -2.38 17.57
CA PRO A 218 -5.68 -1.60 16.43
C PRO A 218 -4.23 -1.16 16.64
N PHE A 219 -3.52 -0.93 15.54
CA PHE A 219 -2.15 -0.40 15.58
C PHE A 219 -2.12 1.07 15.97
N ASN A 220 -3.23 1.81 15.77
CA ASN A 220 -3.37 3.24 16.06
C ASN A 220 -2.31 4.09 15.34
N ILE A 221 -1.99 3.71 14.10
CA ILE A 221 -1.09 4.48 13.23
C ILE A 221 -1.84 5.69 12.69
N GLY A 222 -1.21 6.86 12.69
CA GLY A 222 -1.77 8.05 12.03
C GLY A 222 -1.95 7.81 10.53
N LYS A 223 -2.94 8.46 9.89
CA LYS A 223 -3.15 8.37 8.43
C LYS A 223 -1.82 8.61 7.69
N PRO A 224 -1.31 7.63 6.93
CA PRO A 224 -0.08 7.81 6.16
C PRO A 224 -0.29 8.82 5.04
N ALA A 225 0.74 9.62 4.78
CA ALA A 225 0.76 10.60 3.68
C ALA A 225 1.89 10.31 2.69
N HIS A 226 1.61 10.46 1.40
CA HIS A 226 2.64 10.50 0.38
C HIS A 226 2.67 11.90 -0.25
N TYR A 227 3.83 12.55 -0.19
CA TYR A 227 4.04 13.90 -0.67
C TYR A 227 4.77 13.92 -2.01
N ASN A 228 4.34 14.79 -2.93
CA ASN A 228 5.15 15.12 -4.10
C ASN A 228 5.90 16.41 -3.79
N VAL A 229 7.21 16.36 -3.75
CA VAL A 229 8.05 17.51 -3.44
C VAL A 229 8.66 18.01 -4.74
N ILE A 230 8.34 19.22 -5.17
CA ILE A 230 8.98 19.86 -6.31
C ILE A 230 10.01 20.85 -5.77
N HIS A 231 11.29 20.55 -5.97
CA HIS A 231 12.39 21.42 -5.56
C HIS A 231 12.98 22.12 -6.78
N ARG A 232 12.85 23.44 -6.84
CA ARG A 232 13.41 24.29 -7.89
C ARG A 232 14.63 25.03 -7.33
N THR A 233 15.75 24.96 -8.04
CA THR A 233 16.96 25.70 -7.67
C THR A 233 17.62 26.29 -8.92
N ASN A 234 18.24 27.46 -8.76
CA ASN A 234 18.99 28.15 -9.79
C ASN A 234 20.47 28.11 -9.43
N ILE A 235 21.28 27.48 -10.27
CA ILE A 235 22.73 27.39 -10.07
C ILE A 235 23.48 28.25 -11.11
N LYS A 236 24.68 28.71 -10.75
CA LYS A 236 25.64 29.16 -11.76
C LYS A 236 26.29 27.95 -12.41
N THR A 237 26.84 28.14 -13.61
CA THR A 237 27.39 27.10 -14.50
C THR A 237 28.56 26.27 -13.90
N GLU A 238 28.97 26.57 -12.67
CA GLU A 238 30.08 25.91 -11.96
C GLU A 238 29.67 25.37 -10.57
N ASP A 239 28.43 25.61 -10.12
CA ASP A 239 27.96 25.19 -8.79
C ASP A 239 27.33 23.79 -8.86
N ILE A 240 27.63 22.94 -7.89
CA ILE A 240 26.96 21.64 -7.74
C ILE A 240 25.71 21.84 -6.88
N PRO A 241 24.49 21.48 -7.34
CA PRO A 241 23.29 21.61 -6.54
C PRO A 241 23.35 20.71 -5.29
N GLU A 242 23.10 21.32 -4.13
CA GLU A 242 22.96 20.63 -2.84
C GLU A 242 21.54 20.83 -2.30
N ILE A 243 20.87 19.72 -1.96
CA ILE A 243 19.48 19.75 -1.51
C ILE A 243 19.41 19.20 -0.10
N ASP A 244 18.95 20.04 0.83
CA ASP A 244 18.77 19.69 2.23
C ASP A 244 17.50 18.84 2.43
N LEU A 245 17.65 17.51 2.32
CA LEU A 245 16.57 16.55 2.52
C LEU A 245 16.11 16.53 3.98
N LYS A 246 16.99 16.84 4.93
CA LYS A 246 16.64 16.95 6.35
C LYS A 246 15.67 18.10 6.60
N PHE A 247 15.88 19.24 5.96
CA PHE A 247 14.95 20.36 5.99
C PHE A 247 13.60 19.99 5.38
N ILE A 248 13.60 19.31 4.22
CA ILE A 248 12.37 18.83 3.57
C ILE A 248 11.61 17.88 4.51
N ARG A 249 12.25 16.85 5.05
CA ARG A 249 11.62 15.91 6.01
C ARG A 249 11.03 16.63 7.21
N LYS A 250 11.77 17.56 7.81
CA LYS A 250 11.28 18.36 8.94
C LYS A 250 10.08 19.24 8.57
N ARG A 251 10.02 19.71 7.31
CA ARG A 251 8.89 20.49 6.82
C ARG A 251 7.65 19.62 6.60
N LEU A 252 7.82 18.43 6.03
CA LEU A 252 6.75 17.46 5.83
C LEU A 252 6.17 16.99 7.17
N ASP A 253 7.02 16.62 8.13
CA ASP A 253 6.61 16.23 9.48
C ASP A 253 5.81 17.32 10.20
N ARG A 254 6.13 18.61 9.97
CA ARG A 254 5.35 19.71 10.55
C ARG A 254 3.91 19.80 10.05
N ASN A 255 3.59 19.25 8.87
CA ASN A 255 2.23 19.29 8.33
C ASN A 255 1.34 18.22 8.96
N ASP A 256 1.88 17.02 9.21
CA ASP A 256 1.20 15.94 9.94
C ASP A 256 2.14 15.34 11.00
N PRO A 257 2.31 16.02 12.16
CA PRO A 257 3.29 15.61 13.18
C PRO A 257 3.05 14.20 13.70
N GLY A 258 4.08 13.35 13.59
CA GLY A 258 4.04 11.98 14.10
C GLY A 258 3.24 11.00 13.24
N HIS A 259 2.75 11.42 12.07
CA HIS A 259 2.17 10.51 11.09
C HIS A 259 3.28 9.94 10.18
N PRO A 260 3.19 8.66 9.79
CA PRO A 260 4.12 8.09 8.83
C PRO A 260 3.95 8.79 7.47
N PHE A 261 5.06 9.17 6.85
CA PHE A 261 5.02 9.73 5.50
C PHE A 261 6.12 9.16 4.60
N SER A 262 5.88 9.26 3.30
CA SER A 262 6.88 9.09 2.25
C SER A 262 6.77 10.28 1.29
N PHE A 263 7.76 10.45 0.43
CA PHE A 263 7.70 11.47 -0.61
C PHE A 263 8.44 11.05 -1.88
N THR A 264 7.98 11.56 -3.00
CA THR A 264 8.74 11.57 -4.26
C THR A 264 9.23 13.00 -4.47
N ILE A 265 10.52 13.19 -4.70
CA ILE A 265 11.10 14.51 -4.97
C ILE A 265 11.43 14.67 -6.46
N PHE A 266 10.87 15.72 -7.06
CA PHE A 266 11.13 16.21 -8.40
C PHE A 266 12.03 17.42 -8.29
N ILE A 267 13.26 17.30 -8.77
CA ILE A 267 14.24 18.37 -8.68
C ILE A 267 14.37 19.01 -10.05
N HIS A 268 14.19 20.32 -10.13
CA HIS A 268 14.40 21.12 -11.32
C HIS A 268 15.56 22.09 -11.06
N VAL A 269 16.69 21.86 -11.71
CA VAL A 269 17.86 22.75 -11.65
C VAL A 269 17.89 23.57 -12.93
N GLN A 270 17.86 24.90 -12.79
CA GLN A 270 18.06 25.81 -13.90
C GLN A 270 19.51 26.33 -13.91
N GLU A 271 20.19 26.14 -15.04
CA GLU A 271 21.56 26.54 -15.32
C GLU A 271 21.56 27.41 -16.59
N GLY A 272 21.42 28.72 -16.42
CA GLY A 272 21.16 29.63 -17.55
C GLY A 272 19.82 29.33 -18.22
N ASP A 273 19.86 28.95 -19.51
CA ASP A 273 18.68 28.56 -20.31
C ASP A 273 18.37 27.06 -20.26
N VAL A 274 19.21 26.26 -19.60
CA VAL A 274 19.04 24.80 -19.51
C VAL A 274 18.33 24.43 -18.22
N VAL A 275 17.30 23.59 -18.32
CA VAL A 275 16.61 22.99 -17.16
C VAL A 275 16.91 21.50 -17.12
N ARG A 276 17.57 21.05 -16.05
CA ARG A 276 17.80 19.63 -15.76
C ARG A 276 16.78 19.14 -14.72
N LYS A 277 16.34 17.90 -14.86
CA LYS A 277 15.30 17.31 -14.01
C LYS A 277 15.72 15.96 -13.46
N TRP A 278 15.43 15.73 -12.19
CA TRP A 278 15.61 14.43 -11.54
C TRP A 278 14.35 14.04 -10.77
N GLN A 279 14.11 12.74 -10.65
CA GLN A 279 13.08 12.18 -9.79
C GLN A 279 13.70 11.14 -8.87
N PHE A 280 13.42 11.27 -7.58
CA PHE A 280 13.86 10.30 -6.58
C PHE A 280 12.70 9.89 -5.67
N GLU A 281 12.63 8.60 -5.37
CA GLU A 281 11.70 8.04 -4.40
C GLU A 281 12.30 8.09 -2.99
N SER A 282 11.45 8.24 -1.96
CA SER A 282 11.86 8.28 -0.54
C SER A 282 12.80 7.13 -0.16
N SER A 283 12.55 5.92 -0.67
CA SER A 283 13.35 4.73 -0.37
C SER A 283 14.80 4.82 -0.89
N GLN A 284 15.06 5.65 -1.90
CA GLN A 284 16.42 5.89 -2.41
C GLN A 284 17.17 6.91 -1.55
N LEU A 285 16.45 7.68 -0.73
CA LEU A 285 16.95 8.85 -0.03
C LEU A 285 16.96 8.70 1.50
N GLU A 286 16.45 7.60 2.06
CA GLU A 286 16.13 7.47 3.50
C GLU A 286 17.29 7.84 4.45
N GLU A 287 18.52 7.42 4.12
CA GLU A 287 19.73 7.67 4.90
C GLU A 287 20.54 8.91 4.44
N ILE A 288 20.00 9.67 3.49
CA ILE A 288 20.68 10.83 2.88
C ILE A 288 20.12 12.11 3.51
N ASP A 289 20.94 12.84 4.27
CA ASP A 289 20.57 14.14 4.84
C ASP A 289 20.68 15.28 3.81
N THR A 290 21.69 15.21 2.93
CA THR A 290 21.93 16.17 1.86
C THR A 290 22.19 15.44 0.55
N LEU A 291 21.39 15.74 -0.47
CA LEU A 291 21.59 15.20 -1.81
C LEU A 291 22.47 16.14 -2.63
N ILE A 292 23.60 15.61 -3.10
CA ILE A 292 24.53 16.33 -3.97
C ILE A 292 24.33 15.80 -5.39
N LEU A 293 23.86 16.67 -6.30
CA LEU A 293 23.62 16.32 -7.70
C LEU A 293 24.89 16.44 -8.53
N ASP A 294 25.78 15.44 -8.39
CA ASP A 294 26.97 15.27 -9.23
C ASP A 294 26.69 14.45 -10.50
N ASP A 295 27.69 14.32 -11.37
CA ASP A 295 27.59 13.61 -12.66
C ASP A 295 27.16 12.14 -12.56
N LYS A 296 27.16 11.53 -11.37
CA LYS A 296 26.75 10.13 -11.16
C LYS A 296 25.24 9.93 -11.25
N TRP A 297 24.46 11.01 -11.19
CA TRP A 297 23.00 10.96 -11.23
C TRP A 297 22.40 11.20 -12.62
N ASN A 298 23.23 11.43 -13.64
CA ASN A 298 22.79 11.62 -15.03
C ASN A 298 22.12 10.37 -15.64
N ASP A 299 22.30 9.19 -15.03
CA ASP A 299 21.72 7.92 -15.50
C ASP A 299 20.26 7.68 -15.04
N TYR A 300 19.70 8.55 -14.18
CA TYR A 300 18.32 8.40 -13.66
C TYR A 300 17.26 9.17 -14.45
N LEU A 301 17.59 9.60 -15.68
CA LEU A 301 16.64 10.17 -16.63
C LEU A 301 15.86 9.04 -17.33
N ALA A 302 14.71 8.67 -16.79
CA ALA A 302 13.69 7.88 -17.48
C ALA A 302 12.28 8.39 -17.15
#